data_AF-A0A1I6EPG4-F1
#
_entry.id   AF-A0A1I6EPG4-F1
#
_cell.length_a   1.000
_cell.length_b   1.000
_cell.length_c   1.000
_cell.angle_alpha   90.00
_cell.angle_beta   90.00
_cell.angle_gamma   90.00
#
_symmetry.space_group_name_H-M   'P 1'
#
loop_
_entity.id
_entity.type
_entity.pdbx_description
1 polymer ?
#
loop_
_entity_poly.entity_id
_entity_poly.type
_entity_poly.pdbx_seq_one_letter_code
_entity_poly.pdbx_strand_id
1 'polypeptide(L)'
;GGGGRLLLSAALCGALLALAGGAGGYIAPRGFLGLHLEKFALGILSALALDRAMGAGWRLSRGVVAALFALGLVLTLSVLERKWLLPYGVWYWSMWTICAWHMGGNALAGFGSRILTARPTLWLGRMSYSVYLSHMLLIVLLVRLLHMLGLSQGWLGAALLLGLLVPVTLLVSWLSYLWIEKPFNDFGRQLRYSPRQRSTGV
;
A
#
# COMPACT_ATOMS: atom_id res chain seq x y z
N GLY A 1 -12.94 -26.36 -20.87
CA GLY A 1 -12.82 -25.73 -19.54
C GLY A 1 -12.20 -24.36 -19.65
N GLY A 2 -13.01 -23.30 -19.55
CA GLY A 2 -12.58 -21.91 -19.79
C GLY A 2 -11.69 -21.29 -18.70
N GLY A 3 -11.73 -21.81 -17.46
CA GLY A 3 -11.00 -21.24 -16.32
C GLY A 3 -9.46 -21.40 -16.38
N GLY A 4 -8.98 -22.51 -16.96
CA GLY A 4 -7.54 -22.71 -17.15
C GLY A 4 -6.93 -21.76 -18.17
N ARG A 5 -7.71 -21.39 -19.21
CA ARG A 5 -7.27 -20.47 -20.27
C ARG A 5 -7.16 -19.03 -19.78
N LEU A 6 -8.01 -18.62 -18.84
CA LEU A 6 -8.00 -17.28 -18.23
C LEU A 6 -6.83 -17.07 -17.26
N LEU A 7 -6.53 -18.08 -16.44
CA LEU A 7 -5.34 -18.08 -15.57
C LEU A 7 -4.05 -18.14 -16.39
N LEU A 8 -4.01 -18.96 -17.45
CA LEU A 8 -2.90 -18.98 -18.39
C LEU A 8 -2.74 -17.63 -19.10
N SER A 9 -3.83 -16.97 -19.53
CA SER A 9 -3.76 -15.65 -20.18
C SER A 9 -3.35 -14.54 -19.21
N ALA A 10 -3.77 -14.58 -17.95
CA ALA A 10 -3.36 -13.61 -16.94
C ALA A 10 -1.88 -13.79 -16.55
N ALA A 11 -1.43 -15.05 -16.42
CA ALA A 11 -0.03 -15.38 -16.20
C ALA A 11 0.85 -15.03 -17.41
N LEU A 12 0.37 -15.27 -18.65
CA LEU A 12 1.05 -14.87 -19.88
C LEU A 12 1.10 -13.36 -20.04
N CYS A 13 0.03 -12.62 -19.75
CA CYS A 13 0.05 -11.16 -19.74
C CYS A 13 1.00 -10.63 -18.66
N GLY A 14 1.00 -11.21 -17.46
CA GLY A 14 1.95 -10.86 -16.40
C GLY A 14 3.40 -11.13 -16.79
N ALA A 15 3.68 -12.26 -17.44
CA ALA A 15 5.01 -12.61 -17.95
C ALA A 15 5.45 -11.71 -19.13
N LEU A 16 4.54 -11.41 -20.06
CA LEU A 16 4.79 -10.50 -21.18
C LEU A 16 5.01 -9.06 -20.71
N LEU A 17 4.33 -8.62 -19.65
CA LEU A 17 4.52 -7.31 -19.04
C LEU A 17 5.80 -7.23 -18.20
N ALA A 18 6.18 -8.32 -17.53
CA ALA A 18 7.48 -8.43 -16.87
C ALA A 18 8.64 -8.38 -17.90
N LEU A 19 8.46 -8.98 -19.08
CA LEU A 19 9.40 -8.87 -20.20
C LEU A 19 9.39 -7.47 -20.84
N ALA A 20 8.22 -6.85 -20.98
CA ALA A 20 8.09 -5.47 -21.48
C ALA A 20 8.61 -4.41 -20.48
N GLY A 21 8.62 -4.72 -19.18
CA GLY A 21 9.27 -3.90 -18.15
C GLY A 21 10.78 -3.75 -18.38
N GLY A 22 11.43 -4.68 -19.09
CA GLY A 22 12.79 -4.54 -19.58
C GLY A 22 12.95 -3.51 -20.71
N ALA A 23 11.87 -3.22 -21.46
CA ALA A 23 11.85 -2.23 -22.55
C ALA A 23 11.35 -0.84 -22.10
N GLY A 24 10.60 -0.74 -21.00
CA GLY A 24 10.10 0.53 -20.45
C GLY A 24 11.20 1.51 -20.03
N GLY A 25 12.41 1.01 -19.75
CA GLY A 25 13.58 1.83 -19.44
C GLY A 25 14.02 2.78 -20.57
N TYR A 26 13.58 2.56 -21.81
CA TYR A 26 14.03 3.34 -22.98
C TYR A 26 13.13 4.56 -23.31
N ILE A 27 11.88 4.60 -22.85
CA ILE A 27 10.90 5.61 -23.30
C ILE A 27 10.78 6.80 -22.33
N ALA A 28 11.12 6.61 -21.05
CA ALA A 28 11.12 7.70 -20.05
C ALA A 28 12.18 7.45 -18.96
N PRO A 29 13.48 7.60 -19.28
CA PRO A 29 14.58 7.04 -18.49
C PRO A 29 14.81 7.70 -17.11
N ARG A 30 14.10 8.78 -16.76
CA ARG A 30 14.35 9.55 -15.53
C ARG A 30 13.11 9.96 -14.73
N GLY A 31 11.90 9.61 -15.18
CA GLY A 31 10.67 9.89 -14.44
C GLY A 31 10.31 8.71 -13.54
N PHE A 32 9.95 8.98 -12.28
CA PHE A 32 9.45 7.95 -11.34
C PHE A 32 8.30 7.10 -11.94
N LEU A 33 7.43 7.75 -12.70
CA LEU A 33 6.32 7.10 -13.41
C LEU A 33 6.79 6.17 -14.55
N GLY A 34 7.81 6.57 -15.31
CA GLY A 34 8.35 5.77 -16.41
C GLY A 34 9.07 4.51 -15.91
N LEU A 35 9.83 4.65 -14.82
CA LEU A 35 10.56 3.55 -14.18
C LEU A 35 9.69 2.54 -13.43
N HIS A 36 8.40 2.86 -13.20
CA HIS A 36 7.48 2.01 -12.45
C HIS A 36 6.17 1.74 -13.20
N LEU A 37 6.11 2.10 -14.48
CA LEU A 37 4.92 1.95 -15.32
C LEU A 37 4.46 0.49 -15.36
N GLU A 38 5.41 -0.44 -15.42
CA GLU A 38 5.18 -1.88 -15.40
C GLU A 38 4.47 -2.33 -14.11
N LYS A 39 4.82 -1.73 -12.96
CA LYS A 39 4.21 -2.04 -11.65
C LYS A 39 2.80 -1.49 -11.56
N PHE A 40 2.57 -0.28 -12.08
CA PHE A 40 1.23 0.31 -12.18
C PHE A 40 0.32 -0.51 -13.10
N ALA A 41 0.82 -0.88 -14.28
CA ALA A 41 0.07 -1.70 -15.24
C ALA A 41 -0.31 -3.06 -14.63
N LEU A 42 0.63 -3.72 -13.97
CA LEU A 42 0.39 -4.99 -13.25
C LEU A 42 -0.71 -4.85 -12.20
N GLY A 43 -0.69 -3.76 -11.41
CA GLY A 43 -1.76 -3.44 -10.47
C GLY A 43 -3.13 -3.26 -11.14
N ILE A 44 -3.23 -2.38 -12.13
CA ILE A 44 -4.50 -2.06 -12.83
C ILE A 44 -5.09 -3.31 -13.50
N LEU A 45 -4.27 -4.06 -14.22
CA LEU A 45 -4.74 -5.26 -14.94
C LEU A 45 -5.21 -6.34 -13.96
N SER A 46 -4.50 -6.51 -12.85
CA SER A 46 -4.91 -7.46 -11.81
C SER A 46 -6.26 -7.09 -11.18
N ALA A 47 -6.49 -5.79 -10.91
CA ALA A 47 -7.76 -5.31 -10.37
C ALA A 47 -8.92 -5.51 -11.35
N LEU A 48 -8.73 -5.18 -12.64
CA LEU A 48 -9.74 -5.38 -13.68
C LEU A 48 -10.06 -6.87 -13.92
N ALA A 49 -9.04 -7.72 -13.86
CA ALA A 49 -9.22 -9.16 -13.99
C ALA A 49 -10.00 -9.74 -12.81
N LEU A 50 -9.68 -9.28 -11.59
CA LEU A 50 -10.37 -9.69 -10.37
C LEU A 50 -11.84 -9.26 -10.40
N ASP A 51 -12.12 -8.01 -10.74
CA ASP A 51 -13.49 -7.47 -10.82
C ASP A 51 -14.36 -8.25 -11.82
N ARG A 52 -13.82 -8.52 -13.02
CA ARG A 52 -14.50 -9.36 -14.02
C ARG A 52 -14.72 -10.79 -13.55
N ALA A 53 -13.72 -11.39 -12.91
CA ALA A 53 -13.83 -12.77 -12.45
C ALA A 53 -14.84 -12.91 -11.31
N MET A 54 -14.88 -11.93 -10.40
CA MET A 54 -15.89 -11.86 -9.33
C MET A 54 -17.30 -11.62 -9.89
N GLY A 55 -17.46 -10.70 -10.84
CA GLY A 55 -18.73 -10.45 -11.53
C GLY A 55 -19.26 -11.68 -12.29
N ALA A 56 -18.36 -12.53 -12.78
CA ALA A 56 -18.69 -13.81 -13.42
C ALA A 56 -18.99 -14.96 -12.42
N GLY A 57 -19.01 -14.69 -11.11
CA GLY A 57 -19.28 -15.70 -10.08
C GLY A 57 -18.15 -16.73 -9.89
N TRP A 58 -16.94 -16.42 -10.34
CA TRP A 58 -15.81 -17.34 -10.25
C TRP A 58 -15.38 -17.56 -8.79
N ARG A 59 -15.12 -18.82 -8.44
CA ARG A 59 -14.63 -19.23 -7.12
C ARG A 59 -13.42 -20.14 -7.28
N LEU A 60 -12.32 -19.80 -6.62
CA LEU A 60 -11.17 -20.72 -6.51
C LEU A 60 -11.50 -21.85 -5.53
N SER A 61 -10.90 -23.02 -5.75
CA SER A 61 -10.93 -24.13 -4.79
C SER A 61 -9.90 -23.92 -3.67
N ARG A 62 -10.18 -24.44 -2.47
CA ARG A 62 -9.30 -24.28 -1.29
C ARG A 62 -7.88 -24.80 -1.54
N GLY A 63 -7.75 -25.89 -2.29
CA GLY A 63 -6.46 -26.45 -2.68
C GLY A 63 -5.63 -25.51 -3.56
N VAL A 64 -6.27 -24.79 -4.49
CA VAL A 64 -5.56 -23.83 -5.35
C VAL A 64 -5.08 -22.62 -4.56
N VAL A 65 -5.89 -22.07 -3.64
CA VAL A 65 -5.44 -20.94 -2.80
C VAL A 65 -4.34 -21.36 -1.83
N ALA A 66 -4.38 -22.57 -1.27
CA ALA A 66 -3.30 -23.10 -0.43
C ALA A 66 -2.02 -23.35 -1.24
N ALA A 67 -2.12 -23.86 -2.46
CA ALA A 67 -0.98 -24.05 -3.35
C ALA A 67 -0.35 -22.71 -3.77
N LEU A 68 -1.17 -21.69 -4.05
CA LEU A 68 -0.71 -20.33 -4.28
C LEU A 68 -0.03 -19.76 -3.03
N PHE A 69 -0.56 -19.96 -1.82
CA PHE A 69 0.11 -19.53 -0.58
C PHE A 69 1.52 -20.11 -0.46
N ALA A 70 1.65 -21.44 -0.64
CA ALA A 70 2.92 -22.14 -0.54
C ALA A 70 3.92 -21.65 -1.61
N LEU A 71 3.44 -21.46 -2.83
CA LEU A 71 4.24 -20.92 -3.93
C LEU A 71 4.71 -19.48 -3.63
N GLY A 72 3.81 -18.62 -3.16
CA GLY A 72 4.12 -17.25 -2.75
C GLY A 72 5.15 -17.15 -1.64
N LEU A 73 5.07 -18.05 -0.66
CA LEU A 73 6.04 -18.16 0.42
C LEU A 73 7.43 -18.52 -0.10
N VAL A 74 7.53 -19.54 -0.95
CA VAL A 74 8.80 -19.96 -1.57
C VAL A 74 9.39 -18.84 -2.44
N LEU A 75 8.54 -18.19 -3.25
CA LEU A 75 8.95 -17.07 -4.10
C LEU A 75 9.40 -15.87 -3.27
N THR A 76 8.74 -15.57 -2.14
CA THR A 76 9.14 -14.45 -1.28
C THR A 76 10.45 -14.73 -0.58
N LEU A 77 10.63 -15.94 -0.04
CA LEU A 77 11.86 -16.33 0.65
C LEU A 77 13.08 -16.33 -0.29
N SER A 78 12.90 -16.75 -1.54
CA SER A 78 13.96 -16.68 -2.57
C SER A 78 14.24 -15.25 -3.07
N VAL A 79 13.33 -14.32 -2.82
CA VAL A 79 13.41 -12.91 -3.25
C VAL A 79 14.00 -11.99 -2.16
N LEU A 80 14.08 -12.42 -0.90
CA LEU A 80 14.59 -11.58 0.20
C LEU A 80 16.02 -11.06 -0.02
N GLU A 81 16.84 -11.78 -0.78
CA GLU A 81 18.20 -11.34 -1.15
C GLU A 81 18.21 -10.26 -2.25
N ARG A 82 17.09 -10.09 -2.98
CA ARG A 82 16.96 -9.19 -4.14
C ARG A 82 15.94 -8.11 -3.85
N LYS A 83 16.38 -7.04 -3.18
CA LYS A 83 15.52 -5.90 -2.77
C LYS A 83 14.65 -5.30 -3.89
N TRP A 84 15.10 -5.35 -5.14
CA TRP A 84 14.34 -4.88 -6.32
C TRP A 84 13.04 -5.65 -6.58
N LEU A 85 12.92 -6.87 -6.07
CA LEU A 85 11.77 -7.74 -6.27
C LEU A 85 10.72 -7.64 -5.14
N LEU A 86 11.02 -6.90 -4.06
CA LEU A 86 10.10 -6.69 -2.92
C LEU A 86 8.71 -6.18 -3.33
N PRO A 87 8.54 -5.22 -4.28
CA PRO A 87 7.22 -4.76 -4.67
C PRO A 87 6.33 -5.86 -5.27
N TYR A 88 6.93 -6.80 -6.01
CA TYR A 88 6.21 -7.92 -6.61
C TYR A 88 5.78 -8.95 -5.55
N GLY A 89 6.63 -9.20 -4.55
CA GLY A 89 6.27 -10.02 -3.39
C GLY A 89 5.10 -9.42 -2.61
N VAL A 90 5.18 -8.13 -2.28
CA VAL A 90 4.08 -7.41 -1.59
C VAL A 90 2.79 -7.45 -2.40
N TRP A 91 2.86 -7.23 -3.71
CA TRP A 91 1.69 -7.33 -4.59
C TRP A 91 1.11 -8.75 -4.59
N TYR A 92 1.95 -9.78 -4.70
CA TYR A 92 1.52 -11.18 -4.68
C TYR A 92 0.74 -11.51 -3.40
N TRP A 93 1.30 -11.16 -2.25
CA TRP A 93 0.66 -11.37 -0.95
C TRP A 93 -0.66 -10.62 -0.83
N SER A 94 -0.72 -9.40 -1.36
CA SER A 94 -1.95 -8.60 -1.39
C SER A 94 -3.03 -9.24 -2.25
N MET A 95 -2.69 -9.77 -3.42
CA MET A 95 -3.65 -10.49 -4.27
C MET A 95 -4.10 -11.80 -3.64
N TRP A 96 -3.19 -12.53 -2.99
CA TRP A 96 -3.52 -13.77 -2.31
C TRP A 96 -4.51 -13.55 -1.16
N THR A 97 -4.33 -12.52 -0.32
CA THR A 97 -5.24 -12.24 0.79
C THR A 97 -6.64 -11.86 0.31
N ILE A 98 -6.75 -11.11 -0.80
CA ILE A 98 -8.05 -10.77 -1.41
C ILE A 98 -8.76 -12.03 -1.90
N CYS A 99 -8.07 -12.89 -2.67
CA CYS A 99 -8.63 -14.16 -3.13
C CYS A 99 -9.05 -15.07 -1.96
N ALA A 100 -8.24 -15.12 -0.91
CA ALA A 100 -8.53 -15.93 0.28
C ALA A 100 -9.71 -15.39 1.10
N TRP A 101 -9.88 -14.06 1.16
CA TRP A 101 -11.02 -13.41 1.82
C TRP A 101 -12.35 -13.83 1.17
N HIS A 102 -12.41 -13.80 -0.16
CA HIS A 102 -13.61 -14.16 -0.93
C HIS A 102 -14.02 -15.64 -0.81
N MET A 103 -13.17 -16.50 -0.28
CA MET A 103 -13.43 -17.94 -0.12
C MET A 103 -14.06 -18.34 1.23
N GLY A 104 -14.48 -17.36 2.03
CA GLY A 104 -15.15 -17.60 3.32
C GLY A 104 -14.34 -17.16 4.53
N GLY A 105 -13.46 -16.16 4.37
CA GLY A 105 -12.79 -15.48 5.47
C GLY A 105 -11.78 -16.38 6.21
N ASN A 106 -10.51 -16.32 5.82
CA ASN A 106 -9.45 -16.85 6.66
C ASN A 106 -9.46 -16.10 8.00
N ALA A 107 -9.51 -16.80 9.14
CA ALA A 107 -9.56 -16.16 10.47
C ALA A 107 -8.44 -15.11 10.67
N LEU A 108 -7.26 -15.36 10.09
CA LEU A 108 -6.12 -14.43 10.07
C LEU A 108 -6.38 -13.17 9.22
N ALA A 109 -7.00 -13.33 8.04
CA ALA A 109 -7.39 -12.20 7.21
C ALA A 109 -8.53 -11.39 7.87
N GLY A 110 -9.48 -12.08 8.50
CA GLY A 110 -10.51 -11.53 9.39
C GLY A 110 -9.91 -10.69 10.52
N PHE A 111 -8.94 -11.25 11.22
CA PHE A 111 -8.25 -10.59 12.33
C PHE A 111 -7.43 -9.38 11.88
N GLY A 112 -6.63 -9.54 10.81
CA GLY A 112 -5.86 -8.45 10.21
C GLY A 112 -6.76 -7.31 9.74
N SER A 113 -7.85 -7.64 9.05
CA SER A 113 -8.85 -6.64 8.65
C SER A 113 -9.42 -5.91 9.87
N ARG A 114 -9.79 -6.62 10.95
CA ARG A 114 -10.34 -5.99 12.17
C ARG A 114 -9.36 -5.02 12.83
N ILE A 115 -8.07 -5.37 12.89
CA ILE A 115 -7.03 -4.47 13.42
C ILE A 115 -6.85 -3.25 12.51
N LEU A 116 -6.79 -3.46 11.19
CA LEU A 116 -6.62 -2.39 10.21
C LEU A 116 -7.83 -1.45 10.16
N THR A 117 -9.03 -1.97 10.42
CA THR A 117 -10.27 -1.19 10.49
C THR A 117 -10.61 -0.72 11.90
N ALA A 118 -9.75 -0.98 12.89
CA ALA A 118 -9.99 -0.49 14.25
C ALA A 118 -9.94 1.05 14.27
N ARG A 119 -10.76 1.66 15.14
CA ARG A 119 -10.86 3.13 15.22
C ARG A 119 -9.51 3.84 15.39
N PRO A 120 -8.58 3.36 16.26
CA PRO A 120 -7.27 4.00 16.40
C PRO A 120 -6.42 3.90 15.12
N THR A 121 -6.46 2.75 14.44
CA THR A 121 -5.73 2.53 13.19
C THR A 121 -6.26 3.41 12.06
N LEU A 122 -7.58 3.55 11.94
CA LEU A 122 -8.20 4.45 10.97
C LEU A 122 -7.90 5.91 11.29
N TRP A 123 -7.91 6.29 12.57
CA TRP A 123 -7.53 7.63 13.02
C TRP A 123 -6.09 7.96 12.66
N LEU A 124 -5.16 7.05 12.95
CA LEU A 124 -3.75 7.18 12.60
C LEU A 124 -3.55 7.20 11.08
N GLY A 125 -4.29 6.36 10.35
CA GLY A 125 -4.27 6.33 8.88
C GLY A 125 -4.70 7.65 8.25
N ARG A 126 -5.68 8.36 8.82
CA ARG A 126 -6.14 9.67 8.33
C ARG A 126 -5.08 10.76 8.42
N MET A 127 -4.23 10.74 9.46
CA MET A 127 -3.15 11.72 9.63
C MET A 127 -1.78 11.19 9.20
N SER A 128 -1.72 10.01 8.58
CA SER A 128 -0.45 9.33 8.25
C SER A 128 0.42 10.16 7.31
N TYR A 129 -0.18 10.93 6.40
CA TYR A 129 0.53 11.85 5.53
C TYR A 129 1.23 12.96 6.33
N SER A 130 0.50 13.61 7.24
CA SER A 130 1.07 14.62 8.16
C SER A 130 2.19 14.04 9.05
N VAL A 131 2.07 12.79 9.51
CA VAL A 131 3.13 12.09 10.25
C VAL A 131 4.37 11.87 9.39
N TYR A 132 4.18 11.38 8.17
CA TYR A 132 5.28 11.16 7.22
C TYR A 132 6.02 12.47 6.90
N LEU A 133 5.33 13.59 6.79
CA LEU A 133 5.97 14.88 6.53
C LEU A 133 6.76 15.41 7.74
N SER A 134 6.21 15.29 8.94
CA SER A 134 6.74 15.94 10.13
C SER A 134 7.83 15.13 10.86
N HIS A 135 7.76 13.79 10.82
CA HIS A 135 8.61 12.95 11.68
C HIS A 135 10.12 13.17 11.47
N MET A 136 10.60 13.27 10.21
CA MET A 136 12.01 13.53 9.94
C MET A 136 12.47 14.90 10.43
N LEU A 137 11.63 15.94 10.24
CA LEU A 137 11.92 17.28 10.73
C LEU A 137 12.02 17.29 12.25
N LEU A 138 11.09 16.61 12.93
CA LEU A 138 11.05 16.54 14.39
C LEU A 138 12.18 15.71 14.98
N ILE A 139 12.62 14.64 14.32
CA ILE A 139 13.83 13.90 14.71
C ILE A 139 15.03 14.85 14.73
N VAL A 140 15.26 15.60 13.64
CA VAL A 140 16.39 16.54 13.54
C VAL A 140 16.30 17.62 14.62
N LEU A 141 15.12 18.19 14.83
CA LEU A 141 14.91 19.24 15.85
C LEU A 141 15.13 18.71 17.28
N LEU A 142 14.58 17.55 17.62
CA LEU A 142 14.71 16.96 18.95
C LEU A 142 16.15 16.54 19.24
N VAL A 143 16.84 15.93 18.28
CA VAL A 143 18.26 15.57 18.42
C VAL A 143 19.10 16.83 18.67
N ARG A 144 18.87 17.89 17.89
CA ARG A 144 19.60 19.16 18.08
C ARG A 144 19.29 19.81 19.43
N LEU A 145 18.04 19.78 19.87
CA LEU A 145 17.63 20.31 21.17
C LEU A 145 18.28 19.54 22.33
N LEU A 146 18.24 18.21 22.31
CA LEU A 146 18.89 17.38 23.33
C LEU A 146 20.40 17.60 23.35
N HIS A 147 21.03 17.79 22.18
CA HIS A 147 22.45 18.10 22.09
C HIS A 147 22.79 19.47 22.70
N MET A 148 21.98 20.50 22.42
CA MET A 148 22.15 21.83 23.02
C MET A 148 21.97 21.83 24.54
N LEU A 149 21.12 20.95 25.06
CA LEU A 149 20.90 20.78 26.51
C LEU A 149 21.96 19.89 27.18
N GLY A 150 22.92 19.33 26.43
CA GLY A 150 23.90 18.38 26.95
C GLY A 150 23.30 17.02 27.35
N LEU A 151 22.06 16.73 26.94
CA LEU A 151 21.30 15.53 27.29
C LEU A 151 21.34 14.44 26.21
N SER A 152 22.08 14.64 25.12
CA SER A 152 22.08 13.71 23.98
C SER A 152 22.95 12.46 24.17
N GLN A 153 23.78 12.40 25.21
CA GLN A 153 24.76 11.34 25.41
C GLN A 153 24.19 10.19 26.27
N GLY A 154 24.57 8.96 25.93
CA GLY A 154 24.25 7.76 26.70
C GLY A 154 22.77 7.31 26.65
N TRP A 155 22.44 6.38 27.53
CA TRP A 155 21.11 5.75 27.58
C TRP A 155 19.99 6.74 27.92
N LEU A 156 20.29 7.78 28.71
CA LEU A 156 19.33 8.81 29.09
C LEU A 156 18.90 9.64 27.86
N GLY A 157 19.85 10.05 27.02
CA GLY A 157 19.55 10.77 25.78
C GLY A 157 18.72 9.95 24.81
N ALA A 158 19.03 8.66 24.66
CA ALA A 158 18.24 7.75 23.82
C ALA A 158 16.81 7.55 24.37
N ALA A 159 16.67 7.38 25.68
CA ALA A 159 15.36 7.25 26.34
C ALA A 159 14.51 8.52 26.18
N LEU A 160 15.12 9.70 26.37
CA LEU A 160 14.44 10.98 26.16
C LEU A 160 14.05 11.18 24.70
N LEU A 161 14.93 10.85 23.76
CA LEU A 161 14.63 10.97 22.34
C LEU A 161 13.44 10.08 21.95
N LEU A 162 13.45 8.80 22.30
CA LEU A 162 12.36 7.87 21.98
C LEU A 162 11.06 8.25 22.70
N GLY A 163 11.17 8.62 23.99
CA GLY A 163 10.04 9.01 24.82
C GLY A 163 9.36 10.29 24.35
N LEU A 164 10.11 11.25 23.78
CA LEU A 164 9.57 12.51 23.26
C LEU A 164 9.18 12.42 21.78
N LEU A 165 9.94 11.67 20.97
CA LEU A 165 9.76 11.66 19.52
C LEU A 165 8.35 11.24 19.12
N VAL A 166 7.86 10.13 19.64
CA VAL A 166 6.54 9.61 19.31
C VAL A 166 5.42 10.59 19.69
N PRO A 167 5.30 11.04 20.95
CA PRO A 167 4.22 11.95 21.33
C PRO A 167 4.33 13.32 20.66
N VAL A 168 5.54 13.89 20.52
CA VAL A 168 5.72 15.18 19.84
C VAL A 168 5.37 15.06 18.36
N THR A 169 5.78 13.97 17.69
CA THR A 169 5.42 13.72 16.29
C THR A 169 3.92 13.58 16.12
N LEU A 170 3.25 12.78 16.96
CA LEU A 170 1.81 12.61 16.88
C LEU A 170 1.08 13.93 17.14
N LEU A 171 1.51 14.73 18.12
CA LEU A 171 0.90 16.01 18.44
C LEU A 171 1.04 17.01 17.29
N VAL A 172 2.25 17.21 16.77
CA VAL A 172 2.52 18.14 15.66
C VAL A 172 1.79 17.68 14.40
N SER A 173 1.80 16.37 14.12
CA SER A 173 1.10 15.81 12.96
C SER A 173 -0.41 15.95 13.07
N TRP A 174 -0.97 15.79 14.28
CA TRP A 174 -2.38 15.99 14.53
C TRP A 174 -2.79 17.46 14.32
N LEU A 175 -1.99 18.40 14.80
CA LEU A 175 -2.22 19.84 14.57
C LEU A 175 -2.11 20.19 13.08
N SER A 176 -1.06 19.71 12.40
CA SER A 176 -0.89 19.88 10.95
C SER A 176 -2.06 19.28 10.17
N TYR A 177 -2.53 18.10 10.57
CA TYR A 177 -3.68 17.43 9.95
C TYR A 177 -4.95 18.27 10.09
N LEU A 178 -5.21 18.83 11.29
CA LEU A 178 -6.41 19.62 11.53
C LEU A 178 -6.40 20.98 10.81
N TRP A 179 -5.24 21.65 10.74
CA TRP A 179 -5.14 23.03 10.25
C TRP A 179 -4.75 23.14 8.78
N ILE A 180 -4.09 22.13 8.22
CA ILE A 180 -3.61 22.16 6.84
C ILE A 180 -4.29 21.05 6.05
N GLU A 181 -4.10 19.79 6.44
CA GLU A 181 -4.54 18.67 5.59
C GLU A 181 -6.06 18.58 5.45
N LYS A 182 -6.80 18.67 6.55
CA LYS A 182 -8.26 18.59 6.58
C LYS A 182 -8.93 19.72 5.77
N PRO A 183 -8.63 21.01 5.99
CA PRO A 183 -9.27 22.08 5.23
C PRO A 183 -8.95 22.03 3.74
N PHE A 184 -7.71 21.68 3.35
CA PHE A 184 -7.35 21.54 1.94
C PHE A 184 -8.04 20.34 1.28
N ASN A 185 -8.17 19.22 1.98
CA ASN A 185 -8.94 18.08 1.48
C ASN A 185 -10.43 18.42 1.30
N ASP A 186 -11.01 19.16 2.24
CA ASP A 186 -12.41 19.59 2.16
C ASP A 186 -12.63 20.60 1.03
N PHE A 187 -11.70 21.54 0.85
CA PHE A 187 -11.69 22.46 -0.30
C PHE A 187 -11.60 21.71 -1.64
N GLY A 188 -10.68 20.76 -1.76
CA GLY A 188 -10.54 19.93 -2.97
C GLY A 188 -11.79 19.09 -3.27
N ARG A 189 -12.51 18.62 -2.25
CA ARG A 189 -13.80 17.93 -2.42
C ARG A 189 -14.88 18.86 -2.98
N GLN A 190 -14.95 20.10 -2.52
CA GLN A 190 -15.92 21.08 -3.03
C GLN A 190 -15.68 21.41 -4.51
N LEU A 191 -14.41 21.47 -4.95
CA LEU A 191 -14.06 21.71 -6.35
C LEU A 191 -14.42 20.54 -7.28
N ARG A 192 -14.48 19.30 -6.78
CA ARG A 192 -14.87 18.11 -7.57
C ARG A 192 -16.38 17.95 -7.76
N TYR A 193 -17.20 18.71 -7.04
CA TYR A 193 -18.65 18.80 -7.28
C TYR A 193 -18.92 19.74 -8.47
N SER A 194 -18.54 19.31 -9.67
CA SER A 194 -19.14 19.83 -10.90
C SER A 194 -20.35 18.94 -11.23
N PRO A 195 -21.59 19.47 -11.28
CA PRO A 195 -22.80 18.69 -11.47
C PRO A 195 -22.84 18.11 -12.89
N ARG A 196 -22.34 16.89 -13.08
CA ARG A 196 -22.41 16.17 -14.37
C ARG A 196 -23.06 14.79 -14.28
N GLN A 197 -24.09 14.64 -13.46
CA GLN A 197 -25.02 13.51 -13.53
C GLN A 197 -26.46 13.93 -13.19
N ARG A 198 -27.13 14.55 -14.16
CA ARG A 198 -28.59 14.53 -14.34
C ARG A 198 -28.87 14.40 -15.85
N SER A 199 -28.63 13.23 -16.44
CA SER A 199 -29.20 12.89 -17.76
C SER A 199 -29.09 11.38 -18.05
N THR A 200 -29.80 10.57 -17.27
CA THR A 200 -30.33 9.28 -17.76
C THR A 200 -31.71 9.12 -17.15
N GLY A 201 -32.67 9.73 -17.83
CA GLY A 201 -34.07 9.81 -17.45
C GLY A 201 -34.86 10.34 -18.62
N VAL A 202 -34.78 9.64 -19.75
CA VAL A 202 -35.78 9.58 -20.82
C VAL A 202 -35.80 8.15 -21.32
#